data_AF-A0A3A4NE15-F1
#
_entry.id   AF-A0A3A4NE15-F1
#
_cell.length_a   1.000
_cell.length_b   1.000
_cell.length_c   1.000
_cell.angle_alpha   90.00
_cell.angle_beta   90.00
_cell.angle_gamma   90.00
#
_symmetry.space_group_name_H-M   'P 1'
#
loop_
_entity.id
_entity.type
_entity.pdbx_description
1 polymer ?
#
loop_
_entity_poly.entity_id
_entity_poly.type
_entity_poly.pdbx_seq_one_letter_code
_entity_poly.pdbx_strand_id
1 'polypeptide(L)'
;MRFMSRSAFTLIELLIVVAIIGILAAIAVPNFINAQIRSKVARVEADFRTLATALESYHISFGNYPVAHLIDQMIASGTAISRFSALTTPISFITFYPADPFGQKKQSSEFHTQTYDYYDWTSAKIANNAPGSTRGAYWRIASAGPDLVQMVGFSVDYDASNGIHSLGDIVRLGPPWMPFDKNRLQ
;
A
#
# COMPACT_ATOMS: atom_id res chain seq x y z
N MET A 1 -3.48 -61.79 28.56
CA MET A 1 -3.52 -60.46 27.92
C MET A 1 -2.11 -60.11 27.50
N ARG A 2 -1.78 -60.09 26.20
CA ARG A 2 -0.42 -59.91 25.69
C ARG A 2 -0.16 -58.40 25.57
N PHE A 3 0.73 -57.85 26.40
CA PHE A 3 1.14 -56.44 26.27
C PHE A 3 1.93 -56.29 24.98
N MET A 4 1.33 -55.62 23.99
CA MET A 4 2.00 -55.22 22.76
C MET A 4 3.07 -54.20 23.15
N SER A 5 4.34 -54.52 22.91
CA SER A 5 5.46 -53.60 23.15
C SER A 5 5.26 -52.34 22.30
N ARG A 6 4.91 -51.22 22.95
CA ARG A 6 4.93 -49.91 22.29
C ARG A 6 6.41 -49.51 22.16
N SER A 7 6.91 -49.37 20.93
CA SER A 7 8.22 -48.76 20.71
C SER A 7 8.20 -47.33 21.23
N ALA A 8 9.04 -47.04 22.23
CA ALA A 8 9.26 -45.69 22.71
C ALA A 8 10.36 -45.04 21.86
N PHE A 9 10.12 -43.83 21.37
CA PHE A 9 11.11 -43.01 20.66
C PHE A 9 12.28 -42.67 21.58
N THR A 10 13.50 -42.64 21.03
CA THR A 10 14.67 -42.22 21.81
C THR A 10 14.77 -40.68 21.86
N LEU A 11 15.32 -40.15 22.95
CA LEU A 11 15.57 -38.71 23.08
C LEU A 11 16.54 -38.20 21.99
N ILE A 12 17.49 -39.03 21.57
CA ILE A 12 18.46 -38.67 20.54
C ILE A 12 17.83 -38.58 19.15
N GLU A 13 16.89 -39.45 18.81
CA GLU A 13 16.13 -39.36 17.55
C GLU A 13 15.34 -38.05 17.48
N LEU A 14 14.66 -37.69 18.58
CA LEU A 14 13.92 -36.44 18.63
C LEU A 14 14.85 -35.21 18.54
N LEU A 15 16.02 -35.27 19.18
CA LEU A 15 17.01 -34.19 19.17
C LEU A 15 17.55 -33.94 17.75
N ILE A 16 17.90 -34.99 17.01
CA ILE A 16 18.38 -34.88 15.63
C ILE A 16 17.30 -34.29 14.72
N VAL A 17 16.04 -34.71 14.87
CA VAL A 17 14.92 -34.19 14.07
C VAL A 17 14.73 -32.70 14.29
N VAL A 18 14.71 -32.24 15.54
CA VAL A 18 14.54 -30.81 15.86
C VAL A 18 15.77 -30.01 15.39
N ALA A 19 16.98 -30.58 15.47
CA ALA A 19 18.19 -29.95 14.94
C ALA A 19 18.11 -29.71 13.42
N ILE A 20 17.68 -30.72 12.65
CA ILE A 20 17.53 -30.59 11.19
C ILE A 20 16.43 -29.56 10.84
N ILE A 21 15.28 -29.62 11.52
CA ILE A 21 14.19 -28.64 11.32
C ILE A 21 14.68 -27.22 11.65
N GLY A 22 15.48 -27.05 12.71
CA GLY A 22 16.07 -25.77 13.09
C GLY A 22 16.96 -25.18 11.99
N ILE A 23 17.82 -25.99 11.37
CA ILE A 23 18.70 -25.57 10.27
C ILE A 23 17.86 -25.15 9.05
N LEU A 24 16.87 -25.96 8.67
CA LEU A 24 16.00 -25.64 7.54
C LEU A 24 15.18 -24.37 7.78
N ALA A 25 14.63 -24.20 8.99
CA ALA A 25 13.86 -23.02 9.36
C ALA A 25 14.71 -21.74 9.32
N ALA A 26 15.97 -21.80 9.78
CA ALA A 26 16.88 -20.65 9.78
C ALA A 26 17.11 -20.06 8.37
N ILE A 27 17.13 -20.90 7.34
CA ILE A 27 17.30 -20.47 5.94
C ILE A 27 15.94 -20.12 5.30
N ALA A 28 14.91 -20.91 5.59
CA ALA A 28 13.61 -20.78 4.93
C ALA A 28 12.82 -19.54 5.38
N VAL A 29 12.85 -19.21 6.67
CA VAL A 29 12.06 -18.11 7.26
C VAL A 29 12.39 -16.73 6.65
N PRO A 30 13.65 -16.26 6.59
CA PRO A 30 13.94 -14.95 6.00
C PRO A 30 13.59 -14.88 4.51
N ASN A 31 13.82 -15.98 3.77
CA ASN A 31 13.44 -16.07 2.36
C ASN A 31 11.93 -15.99 2.15
N PHE A 32 11.15 -16.63 3.02
CA PHE A 32 9.69 -16.59 3.00
C PHE A 32 9.16 -15.17 3.29
N ILE A 33 9.72 -14.47 4.28
CA ILE A 33 9.35 -13.08 4.59
C ILE A 33 9.61 -12.17 3.38
N ASN A 34 10.79 -12.29 2.76
CA ASN A 34 11.14 -11.49 1.58
C ASN A 34 10.21 -11.79 0.39
N ALA A 35 9.82 -13.05 0.20
CA ALA A 35 8.84 -13.44 -0.82
C ALA A 35 7.45 -12.86 -0.54
N GLN A 36 7.02 -12.81 0.72
CA GLN A 36 5.78 -12.14 1.11
C GLN A 36 5.82 -10.64 0.84
N ILE A 37 6.92 -9.94 1.14
CA ILE A 37 7.01 -8.50 0.86
C ILE A 37 6.89 -8.24 -0.64
N ARG A 38 7.59 -9.00 -1.49
CA ARG A 38 7.48 -8.88 -2.95
C ARG A 38 6.07 -9.15 -3.46
N SER A 39 5.36 -10.13 -2.89
CA SER A 39 3.97 -10.41 -3.29
C SER A 39 3.02 -9.29 -2.87
N LYS A 40 3.27 -8.64 -1.74
CA LYS A 40 2.53 -7.43 -1.34
C LYS A 40 2.79 -6.26 -2.29
N VAL A 41 4.04 -5.99 -2.68
CA VAL A 41 4.37 -4.95 -3.67
C VAL A 41 3.62 -5.21 -4.99
N ALA A 42 3.66 -6.44 -5.49
CA ALA A 42 2.95 -6.82 -6.72
C ALA A 42 1.42 -6.64 -6.60
N ARG A 43 0.85 -6.93 -5.42
CA ARG A 43 -0.57 -6.65 -5.14
C ARG A 43 -0.88 -5.16 -5.21
N VAL A 44 -0.06 -4.31 -4.57
CA VAL A 44 -0.22 -2.85 -4.62
C VAL A 44 -0.21 -2.34 -6.06
N GLU A 45 0.74 -2.79 -6.87
CA GLU A 45 0.81 -2.38 -8.28
C GLU A 45 -0.43 -2.81 -9.08
N ALA A 46 -0.97 -3.99 -8.81
CA ALA A 46 -2.19 -4.49 -9.45
C ALA A 46 -3.43 -3.69 -9.02
N ASP A 47 -3.56 -3.39 -7.74
CA ASP A 47 -4.66 -2.60 -7.19
C ASP A 47 -4.59 -1.16 -7.73
N PHE A 48 -3.40 -0.58 -7.84
CA PHE A 48 -3.19 0.74 -8.45
C PHE A 48 -3.58 0.79 -9.92
N ARG A 49 -3.33 -0.27 -10.70
CA ARG A 49 -3.81 -0.33 -12.10
C ARG A 49 -5.33 -0.31 -12.15
N THR A 50 -5.97 -1.09 -11.29
CA THR A 50 -7.44 -1.16 -11.20
C THR A 50 -8.04 0.19 -10.81
N LEU A 51 -7.49 0.82 -9.77
CA LEU A 51 -7.92 2.15 -9.32
C LEU A 51 -7.68 3.22 -10.37
N ALA A 52 -6.53 3.21 -11.05
CA ALA A 52 -6.25 4.14 -12.14
C ALA A 52 -7.29 4.01 -13.26
N THR A 53 -7.60 2.79 -13.70
CA THR A 53 -8.65 2.57 -14.71
C THR A 53 -10.02 3.07 -14.24
N ALA A 54 -10.36 2.88 -12.96
CA ALA A 54 -11.59 3.41 -12.39
C ALA A 54 -11.62 4.95 -12.36
N LEU A 55 -10.50 5.59 -12.00
CA LEU A 55 -10.35 7.04 -12.01
C LEU A 55 -10.48 7.63 -13.42
N GLU A 56 -9.88 6.99 -14.43
CA GLU A 56 -10.04 7.40 -15.82
C GLU A 56 -11.48 7.22 -16.31
N SER A 57 -12.13 6.11 -15.94
CA SER A 57 -13.54 5.87 -16.29
C SER A 57 -14.48 6.88 -15.65
N TYR A 58 -14.20 7.27 -14.41
CA TYR A 58 -14.90 8.34 -13.71
C TYR A 58 -14.70 9.68 -14.43
N HIS A 59 -13.47 10.01 -14.82
CA HIS A 59 -13.16 11.24 -15.56
C HIS A 59 -13.89 11.31 -16.90
N ILE A 60 -13.96 10.20 -17.64
CA ILE A 60 -14.74 10.12 -18.90
C ILE A 60 -16.23 10.37 -18.66
N SER A 61 -16.77 9.86 -17.55
CA SER A 61 -18.21 9.93 -17.24
C SER A 61 -18.65 11.31 -16.73
N PHE A 62 -17.80 11.98 -15.93
CA PHE A 62 -18.15 13.22 -15.21
C PHE A 62 -17.31 14.44 -15.63
N GLY A 63 -16.35 14.28 -16.53
CA GLY A 63 -15.47 15.34 -17.04
C GLY A 63 -14.39 15.81 -16.05
N ASN A 64 -14.35 15.27 -14.84
CA ASN A 64 -13.37 15.61 -13.79
C ASN A 64 -13.04 14.35 -12.98
N TYR A 65 -11.85 14.30 -12.37
CA TYR A 65 -11.52 13.25 -11.41
C TYR A 65 -12.30 13.43 -10.10
N PRO A 66 -12.53 12.34 -9.34
CA PRO A 66 -13.23 12.46 -8.08
C PRO A 66 -12.40 13.34 -7.13
N VAL A 67 -13.03 14.42 -6.68
CA VAL A 67 -12.46 15.26 -5.63
C VAL A 67 -12.45 14.41 -4.36
N ALA A 68 -11.30 14.29 -3.72
CA ALA A 68 -11.21 13.73 -2.38
C ALA A 68 -12.16 14.55 -1.48
N HIS A 69 -13.32 13.97 -1.16
CA HIS A 69 -14.43 14.75 -0.64
C HIS A 69 -14.04 15.30 0.74
N LEU A 70 -14.00 16.64 0.87
CA LEU A 70 -13.72 17.39 2.10
C LEU A 70 -14.88 17.29 3.11
N ILE A 71 -15.57 16.14 3.22
CA ILE A 71 -16.70 16.00 4.16
C ILE A 71 -16.24 16.08 5.61
N ASP A 72 -14.94 16.08 5.87
CA ASP A 72 -14.43 16.47 7.16
C ASP A 72 -13.63 17.76 7.02
N GLN A 73 -14.18 18.86 7.55
CA GLN A 73 -13.38 20.04 7.89
C GLN A 73 -12.25 19.70 8.89
N MET A 74 -12.11 18.44 9.29
CA MET A 74 -10.86 17.89 9.78
C MET A 74 -10.17 17.07 8.69
N ILE A 75 -9.35 17.73 7.88
CA ILE A 75 -8.17 17.10 7.25
C ILE A 75 -7.40 16.26 8.29
N ALA A 76 -7.56 16.53 9.60
CA ALA A 76 -7.00 15.85 10.78
C ALA A 76 -7.61 14.49 11.21
N SER A 77 -8.72 13.99 10.65
CA SER A 77 -9.32 12.73 11.16
C SER A 77 -8.90 11.45 10.43
N GLY A 78 -8.40 11.56 9.20
CA GLY A 78 -7.62 10.50 8.54
C GLY A 78 -8.39 9.21 8.22
N THR A 79 -9.60 9.31 7.65
CA THR A 79 -10.24 8.14 7.03
C THR A 79 -10.06 8.20 5.50
N ALA A 80 -9.04 7.51 4.97
CA ALA A 80 -8.81 7.42 3.51
C ALA A 80 -9.97 6.73 2.76
N ILE A 81 -10.89 6.06 3.47
CA ILE A 81 -12.14 5.53 2.92
C ILE A 81 -12.97 6.64 2.24
N SER A 82 -12.93 7.88 2.76
CA SER A 82 -13.65 9.01 2.18
C SER A 82 -13.20 9.36 0.76
N ARG A 83 -11.95 9.02 0.38
CA ARG A 83 -11.32 9.51 -0.83
C ARG A 83 -11.66 8.72 -2.09
N PHE A 84 -12.01 7.44 -1.96
CA PHE A 84 -12.52 6.61 -3.06
C PHE A 84 -14.04 6.49 -3.09
N SER A 85 -14.76 7.11 -2.15
CA SER A 85 -16.22 6.99 -2.03
C SER A 85 -16.95 7.30 -3.35
N ALA A 86 -16.50 8.33 -4.06
CA ALA A 86 -17.03 8.74 -5.37
C ALA A 86 -16.88 7.67 -6.47
N LEU A 87 -15.98 6.69 -6.32
CA LEU A 87 -15.85 5.57 -7.26
C LEU A 87 -16.88 4.46 -7.03
N THR A 88 -17.67 4.52 -5.96
CA THR A 88 -18.70 3.50 -5.67
C THR A 88 -20.12 4.05 -5.72
N THR A 89 -20.29 5.36 -5.52
CA THR A 89 -21.59 6.03 -5.47
C THR A 89 -21.56 7.37 -6.22
N PRO A 90 -22.57 7.70 -7.05
CA PRO A 90 -23.78 6.93 -7.35
C PRO A 90 -23.60 5.85 -8.44
N ILE A 91 -22.51 5.89 -9.20
CA ILE A 91 -22.13 4.88 -10.20
C ILE A 91 -20.90 4.14 -9.67
N SER A 92 -20.92 2.81 -9.73
CA SER A 92 -19.82 1.97 -9.25
C SER A 92 -18.81 1.72 -10.38
N PHE A 93 -17.63 2.32 -10.25
CA PHE A 93 -16.44 2.06 -11.07
C PHE A 93 -15.52 1.00 -10.44
N ILE A 94 -15.65 0.78 -9.13
CA ILE A 94 -15.01 -0.32 -8.39
C ILE A 94 -16.06 -1.04 -7.53
N THR A 95 -15.89 -2.36 -7.37
CA THR A 95 -16.78 -3.22 -6.58
C THR A 95 -16.46 -3.23 -5.09
N PHE A 96 -15.23 -2.92 -4.70
CA PHE A 96 -14.80 -2.79 -3.31
C PHE A 96 -13.57 -1.89 -3.21
N TYR A 97 -13.28 -1.39 -2.00
CA TYR A 97 -12.07 -0.63 -1.71
C TYR A 97 -10.91 -1.59 -1.40
N PRO A 98 -9.84 -1.62 -2.18
CA PRO A 98 -8.69 -2.44 -1.86
C PRO A 98 -8.01 -1.91 -0.59
N ALA A 99 -7.68 -2.83 0.32
CA ALA A 99 -6.90 -2.53 1.51
C ALA A 99 -5.42 -2.52 1.17
N ASP A 100 -4.68 -1.56 1.72
CA ASP A 100 -3.24 -1.50 1.53
C ASP A 100 -2.56 -2.62 2.35
N PRO A 101 -1.85 -3.58 1.72
CA PRO A 101 -1.14 -4.64 2.44
C PRO A 101 0.03 -4.14 3.32
N PHE A 102 0.44 -2.88 3.15
CA PHE A 102 1.42 -2.17 3.98
C PHE A 102 0.78 -1.14 4.93
N GLY A 103 -0.54 -0.92 4.82
CA GLY A 103 -1.26 0.04 5.65
C GLY A 103 -1.23 -0.35 7.13
N GLN A 104 -0.88 0.61 7.98
CA GLN A 104 -0.87 0.45 9.44
C GLN A 104 -2.18 0.96 10.06
N LYS A 105 -2.54 0.44 11.24
CA LYS A 105 -3.63 1.02 12.04
C LYS A 105 -3.15 2.37 12.61
N LYS A 106 -4.01 3.38 12.61
CA LYS A 106 -3.74 4.71 13.18
C LYS A 106 -3.06 4.62 14.55
N GLN A 107 -1.79 5.01 14.62
CA GLN A 107 -1.08 5.27 15.87
C GLN A 107 -0.98 6.79 16.03
N SER A 108 -1.87 7.36 16.85
CA SER A 108 -1.95 8.82 17.11
C SER A 108 -2.18 9.69 15.86
N SER A 109 -1.88 11.00 15.90
CA SER A 109 -2.28 12.06 14.96
C SER A 109 -1.72 11.94 13.52
N GLU A 110 -1.18 10.79 13.15
CA GLU A 110 -0.60 10.52 11.84
C GLU A 110 -1.61 9.80 10.93
N PHE A 111 -1.60 10.17 9.66
CA PHE A 111 -2.51 9.70 8.62
C PHE A 111 -2.18 8.29 8.14
N HIS A 112 -2.27 7.29 9.01
CA HIS A 112 -2.08 5.89 8.65
C HIS A 112 -3.43 5.23 8.41
N THR A 113 -3.76 5.01 7.13
CA THR A 113 -5.03 4.41 6.73
C THR A 113 -4.83 2.98 6.28
N GLN A 114 -5.81 2.12 6.58
CA GLN A 114 -5.83 0.72 6.12
C GLN A 114 -6.04 0.59 4.61
N THR A 115 -6.28 1.71 3.92
CA THR A 115 -6.49 1.81 2.48
C THR A 115 -5.44 2.74 1.88
N TYR A 116 -5.29 2.70 0.56
CA TYR A 116 -4.38 3.57 -0.16
C TYR A 116 -4.70 5.07 0.03
N ASP A 117 -3.64 5.86 -0.04
CA ASP A 117 -3.65 7.31 0.09
C ASP A 117 -3.89 7.94 -1.28
N TYR A 118 -5.07 8.53 -1.49
CA TYR A 118 -5.45 9.20 -2.73
C TYR A 118 -5.43 10.72 -2.57
N TYR A 119 -4.82 11.46 -3.49
CA TYR A 119 -4.90 12.92 -3.55
C TYR A 119 -5.25 13.36 -4.96
N ASP A 120 -6.06 14.41 -5.09
CA ASP A 120 -6.30 15.09 -6.35
C ASP A 120 -5.80 16.54 -6.31
N TRP A 121 -5.54 17.10 -7.50
CA TRP A 121 -5.01 18.45 -7.66
C TRP A 121 -5.93 19.53 -7.07
N THR A 122 -7.24 19.37 -7.23
CA THR A 122 -8.22 20.35 -6.73
C THR A 122 -8.20 20.38 -5.20
N SER A 123 -8.18 19.21 -4.55
CA SER A 123 -8.06 19.11 -3.10
C SER A 123 -6.71 19.62 -2.58
N ALA A 124 -5.60 19.35 -3.27
CA ALA A 124 -4.28 19.86 -2.90
C ALA A 124 -4.27 21.40 -2.89
N LYS A 125 -4.82 22.01 -3.94
CA LYS A 125 -4.96 23.47 -4.07
C LYS A 125 -5.80 24.07 -2.94
N ILE A 126 -6.91 23.43 -2.56
CA ILE A 126 -7.81 23.92 -1.50
C ILE A 126 -7.16 23.77 -0.11
N ALA A 127 -6.35 22.74 0.10
CA ALA A 127 -5.74 22.43 1.39
C ALA A 127 -4.45 23.21 1.72
N ASN A 128 -4.04 24.19 0.89
CA ASN A 128 -2.69 24.81 0.93
C ASN A 128 -1.53 23.79 0.84
N ASN A 129 -1.82 22.53 0.48
CA ASN A 129 -0.84 21.47 0.34
C ASN A 129 -0.11 21.65 -1.00
N ALA A 130 1.22 21.67 -0.94
CA ALA A 130 2.08 21.99 -2.06
C ALA A 130 1.85 21.03 -3.26
N PRO A 131 2.15 21.47 -4.51
CA PRO A 131 2.10 20.63 -5.73
C PRO A 131 2.81 19.27 -5.61
N GLY A 132 3.72 19.12 -4.65
CA GLY A 132 4.39 17.86 -4.32
C GLY A 132 3.44 16.73 -3.95
N SER A 133 2.32 16.99 -3.27
CA SER A 133 1.37 15.93 -2.87
C SER A 133 0.76 15.18 -4.05
N THR A 134 0.71 15.80 -5.23
CA THR A 134 0.29 15.15 -6.47
C THR A 134 1.43 15.00 -7.49
N ARG A 135 2.64 15.48 -7.15
CA ARG A 135 3.85 15.47 -8.01
C ARG A 135 3.58 15.96 -9.43
N GLY A 136 2.73 16.97 -9.58
CA GLY A 136 2.36 17.55 -10.88
C GLY A 136 1.33 16.76 -11.70
N ALA A 137 0.71 15.73 -11.12
CA ALA A 137 -0.36 14.93 -11.74
C ALA A 137 -1.75 15.23 -11.19
N TYR A 138 -2.81 14.98 -11.99
CA TYR A 138 -4.17 15.36 -11.60
C TYR A 138 -4.62 14.62 -10.35
N TRP A 139 -4.07 13.43 -10.15
CA TRP A 139 -4.21 12.64 -8.95
C TRP A 139 -2.94 11.83 -8.66
N ARG A 140 -2.77 11.45 -7.39
CA ARG A 140 -1.76 10.51 -6.87
C ARG A 140 -2.47 9.45 -6.06
N ILE A 141 -2.04 8.21 -6.21
CA ILE A 141 -2.35 7.11 -5.29
C ILE A 141 -1.05 6.60 -4.71
N ALA A 142 -1.02 6.32 -3.41
CA ALA A 142 0.18 5.86 -2.73
C ALA A 142 -0.10 4.83 -1.64
N SER A 143 0.93 4.02 -1.40
CA SER A 143 1.03 2.99 -0.38
C SER A 143 2.34 3.22 0.37
N ALA A 144 2.36 2.96 1.67
CA ALA A 144 3.55 3.14 2.50
C ALA A 144 4.73 2.30 1.96
N GLY A 145 4.43 1.14 1.37
CA GLY A 145 5.48 0.28 0.82
C GLY A 145 6.22 -0.50 1.91
N PRO A 146 7.35 -1.14 1.59
CA PRO A 146 8.01 -2.09 2.48
C PRO A 146 8.56 -1.50 3.79
N ASP A 147 8.86 -0.20 3.82
CA ASP A 147 9.35 0.49 5.02
C ASP A 147 8.25 0.82 6.04
N LEU A 148 6.98 0.68 5.63
CA LEU A 148 5.77 0.92 6.41
C LEU A 148 5.61 2.38 6.85
N VAL A 149 6.29 3.33 6.19
CA VAL A 149 6.24 4.75 6.53
C VAL A 149 5.50 5.53 5.44
N GLN A 150 4.26 5.94 5.71
CA GLN A 150 3.50 6.79 4.79
C GLN A 150 3.94 8.26 4.91
N MET A 151 4.51 8.82 3.86
CA MET A 151 5.03 10.21 3.87
C MET A 151 4.18 11.21 3.06
N VAL A 152 2.95 10.83 2.72
CA VAL A 152 1.86 11.74 2.31
C VAL A 152 2.24 12.70 1.16
N GLY A 153 3.07 12.23 0.23
CA GLY A 153 3.44 12.94 -1.00
C GLY A 153 4.67 13.85 -0.91
N PHE A 154 5.43 13.81 0.19
CA PHE A 154 6.75 14.45 0.31
C PHE A 154 7.91 13.43 0.32
N SER A 155 7.62 12.17 0.04
CA SER A 155 8.56 11.05 0.10
C SER A 155 9.36 10.82 -1.16
N VAL A 156 10.49 10.14 -0.96
CA VAL A 156 11.18 9.34 -1.98
C VAL A 156 10.22 8.28 -2.52
N ASP A 157 10.21 8.03 -3.83
CA ASP A 157 9.40 6.94 -4.38
C ASP A 157 10.06 5.59 -4.13
N TYR A 158 9.23 4.56 -4.07
CA TYR A 158 9.66 3.18 -4.13
C TYR A 158 10.53 2.93 -5.38
N ASP A 159 11.71 2.37 -5.13
CA ASP A 159 12.65 1.95 -6.15
C ASP A 159 12.64 0.42 -6.27
N ALA A 160 12.16 -0.06 -7.42
CA ALA A 160 12.08 -1.48 -7.71
C ALA A 160 13.44 -2.19 -7.72
N SER A 161 14.55 -1.47 -7.95
CA SER A 161 15.91 -2.02 -7.90
C SER A 161 16.37 -2.31 -6.46
N ASN A 162 15.92 -1.50 -5.50
CA ASN A 162 16.15 -1.68 -4.07
C ASN A 162 15.10 -2.57 -3.40
N GLY A 163 14.00 -2.84 -4.10
CA GLY A 163 13.03 -3.86 -3.75
C GLY A 163 12.55 -3.73 -2.31
N ILE A 164 12.75 -4.79 -1.52
CA ILE A 164 12.33 -4.85 -0.11
C ILE A 164 13.01 -3.83 0.81
N HIS A 165 14.11 -3.21 0.38
CA HIS A 165 14.89 -2.23 1.16
C HIS A 165 14.61 -0.78 0.75
N SER A 166 13.67 -0.56 -0.17
CA SER A 166 13.31 0.78 -0.58
C SER A 166 12.62 1.54 0.57
N LEU A 167 13.11 2.75 0.84
CA LEU A 167 12.63 3.68 1.88
C LEU A 167 11.54 4.62 1.36
N GLY A 168 10.80 4.20 0.34
CA GLY A 168 9.91 5.07 -0.42
C GLY A 168 8.52 4.50 -0.60
N ASP A 169 7.55 5.41 -0.68
CA ASP A 169 6.15 5.07 -0.95
C ASP A 169 6.04 4.46 -2.35
N ILE A 170 5.24 3.40 -2.49
CA ILE A 170 4.82 2.94 -3.81
C ILE A 170 3.80 3.95 -4.31
N VAL A 171 4.09 4.62 -5.42
CA VAL A 171 3.22 5.68 -5.97
C VAL A 171 2.76 5.38 -7.38
N ARG A 172 1.54 5.81 -7.69
CA ARG A 172 1.04 5.94 -9.06
C ARG A 172 0.46 7.32 -9.27
N LEU A 173 0.84 7.94 -10.38
CA LEU A 173 0.41 9.26 -10.77
C LEU A 173 -0.58 9.16 -11.94
N GLY A 174 -1.55 10.06 -11.94
CA GLY A 174 -2.42 10.31 -13.07
C GLY A 174 -1.75 11.12 -14.17
N PRO A 175 -2.52 11.57 -15.17
CA PRO A 175 -1.98 12.44 -16.21
C PRO A 175 -1.45 13.76 -15.62
N PRO A 176 -0.42 14.35 -16.24
CA PRO A 176 0.13 15.62 -15.81
C PRO A 176 -0.90 16.76 -16.00
N TRP A 177 -1.12 17.58 -14.97
CA TRP A 177 -1.77 18.89 -15.13
C TRP A 177 -0.74 20.01 -15.32
N MET A 178 0.52 19.74 -15.03
CA MET A 178 1.69 20.54 -15.36
C MET A 178 2.78 19.64 -15.97
N PRO A 179 3.71 20.17 -16.78
CA PRO A 179 4.85 19.40 -17.27
C PRO A 179 5.58 18.72 -16.10
N PHE A 180 5.72 17.40 -16.17
CA PHE A 180 6.36 16.61 -15.12
C PHE A 180 7.87 16.90 -15.09
N ASP A 181 8.32 17.63 -14.07
CA ASP A 181 9.74 17.92 -13.84
C ASP A 181 10.31 16.98 -12.76
N LYS A 182 11.10 16.01 -13.21
CA LYS A 182 11.79 15.04 -12.34
C LYS A 182 12.76 15.70 -11.35
N ASN A 183 13.24 16.90 -11.64
CA ASN A 183 14.25 17.58 -10.81
C ASN A 183 13.66 18.25 -9.56
N ARG A 184 12.33 18.34 -9.44
CA ARG A 184 11.66 18.89 -8.24
C ARG A 184 11.38 17.84 -7.16
N LEU A 185 11.86 16.62 -7.37
CA LEU A 185 11.54 15.42 -6.60
C LEU A 185 12.75 14.83 -5.86
N GLN A 186 13.90 15.54 -5.87
CA GLN A 186 15.11 15.22 -5.10
C GLN A 186 15.26 16.15 -3.91
#